data_AF-A0AAV9FT45-F1
#
_entry.id   AF-A0AAV9FT45-F1
#
_cell.length_a   1.000
_cell.length_b   1.000
_cell.length_c   1.000
_cell.angle_alpha   90.00
_cell.angle_beta   90.00
_cell.angle_gamma   90.00
#
_symmetry.space_group_name_H-M   'P 1'
#
loop_
_entity.id
_entity.type
_entity.pdbx_description
1 polymer ?
#
loop_
_entity_poly.entity_id
_entity_poly.type
_entity_poly.pdbx_seq_one_letter_code
_entity_poly.pdbx_strand_id
1 'polypeptide(L)' 'MNPAFVLKKVSSAHRHLKGISSNIPNQNISIHTLSLQEAKDSSAVENITTTHDELLQRENFSE' A
#
# COMPACT_ATOMS: atom_id res chain seq x y z
N MET A 1 -16.45 -17.27 -14.61
CA MET A 1 -15.67 -16.02 -14.59
C MET A 1 -14.87 -15.93 -15.89
N ASN A 2 -14.95 -14.83 -16.65
CA ASN A 2 -14.28 -14.73 -17.95
C ASN A 2 -12.81 -14.27 -17.76
N PRO A 3 -11.79 -15.09 -18.08
CA PRO A 3 -10.39 -14.75 -17.82
C PRO A 3 -9.93 -13.53 -18.63
N ALA A 4 -10.45 -13.30 -19.83
CA ALA A 4 -10.12 -12.12 -20.63
C ALA A 4 -10.61 -10.82 -19.99
N PHE A 5 -11.71 -10.87 -19.25
CA PHE A 5 -12.21 -9.72 -18.49
C PHE A 5 -11.27 -9.37 -17.32
N VAL A 6 -10.81 -10.38 -16.58
CA VAL A 6 -9.86 -10.19 -15.46
C VAL A 6 -8.54 -9.60 -15.94
N LEU A 7 -7.97 -10.14 -17.03
CA LEU A 7 -6.72 -9.65 -17.61
C LEU A 7 -6.81 -8.19 -18.08
N LYS A 8 -7.95 -7.79 -18.67
CA LYS A 8 -8.19 -6.39 -19.06
C LYS A 8 -8.23 -5.47 -17.84
N LYS A 9 -8.86 -5.88 -16.74
CA LYS A 9 -8.92 -5.11 -15.49
C LYS A 9 -7.52 -4.95 -14.87
N VAL A 10 -6.74 -6.03 -14.79
CA VAL A 10 -5.35 -6.01 -14.29
C VAL A 10 -4.49 -5.05 -15.11
N SER A 11 -4.54 -5.15 -16.44
CA SER A 11 -3.76 -4.29 -17.34
C SER A 11 -4.11 -2.80 -17.20
N SER A 12 -5.40 -2.48 -17.00
CA SER A 12 -5.85 -1.11 -16.78
C SER A 12 -5.39 -0.54 -15.44
N ALA A 13 -5.52 -1.32 -14.36
CA ALA A 13 -5.11 -0.91 -13.02
C ALA A 13 -3.59 -0.66 -12.97
N HIS A 14 -2.79 -1.56 -13.56
CA HIS A 14 -1.34 -1.41 -13.60
C HIS A 14 -0.90 -0.12 -14.31
N ARG A 15 -1.50 0.21 -15.47
CA ARG A 15 -1.18 1.46 -16.19
C ARG A 15 -1.53 2.70 -15.38
N HIS A 16 -2.66 2.69 -14.68
CA HIS A 16 -3.10 3.83 -13.87
C HIS A 16 -2.14 4.09 -12.71
N LEU A 17 -1.77 3.04 -11.96
CA LEU A 17 -0.83 3.13 -10.85
C LEU A 17 0.57 3.58 -11.33
N LYS A 18 1.04 3.06 -12.47
CA LYS A 18 2.33 3.49 -13.05
C LYS A 18 2.33 4.97 -13.43
N GLY A 19 1.23 5.46 -14.01
CA GLY A 19 1.06 6.88 -14.36
C GLY A 19 1.08 7.79 -13.14
N ILE A 20 0.40 7.40 -12.06
CA ILE A 20 0.37 8.18 -10.81
C ILE A 20 1.73 8.14 -10.11
N SER A 21 2.33 6.95 -9.98
CA SER A 21 3.63 6.78 -9.31
C SER A 21 4.71 7.66 -9.93
N SER A 22 4.72 7.80 -11.26
CA SER A 22 5.69 8.65 -11.98
C SER A 22 5.60 10.13 -11.62
N ASN A 23 4.46 10.59 -11.08
CA ASN A 23 4.23 11.97 -10.68
C ASN A 23 4.42 12.21 -9.17
N ILE A 24 4.74 11.18 -8.38
CA ILE A 24 4.94 11.31 -6.94
C ILE A 24 6.37 11.82 -6.66
N PRO A 25 6.52 13.00 -6.04
CA PRO A 25 7.83 13.49 -5.62
C PRO A 25 8.37 12.60 -4.48
N ASN A 26 9.66 12.23 -4.59
CA ASN A 26 10.34 11.37 -3.60
C ASN A 26 9.58 10.05 -3.31
N GLN A 27 9.41 9.23 -4.36
CA GLN A 27 8.72 7.93 -4.32
C GLN A 27 9.19 7.01 -3.18
N ASN A 28 10.45 7.12 -2.78
CA ASN A 28 11.04 6.32 -1.71
C ASN A 28 10.28 6.50 -0.40
N ILE A 29 9.95 7.74 -0.01
CA ILE A 29 9.16 8.02 1.19
C ILE A 29 7.76 7.41 1.09
N SER A 30 7.08 7.58 -0.05
CA SER A 30 5.73 7.01 -0.24
C SER A 30 5.73 5.48 -0.16
N ILE A 31 6.74 4.81 -0.72
CA ILE A 31 6.90 3.36 -0.61
C ILE A 31 7.09 2.95 0.85
N HIS A 32 7.98 3.64 1.59
CA HIS A 32 8.22 3.35 3.00
C HIS A 32 6.98 3.53 3.88
N THR A 33 6.15 4.55 3.59
CA THR A 33 4.91 4.78 4.33
C THR A 33 3.76 3.87 3.89
N LEU A 34 3.80 3.30 2.69
CA LEU A 34 2.72 2.47 2.16
C LEU A 34 2.56 1.18 2.98
N SER A 35 3.67 0.52 3.34
CA SER A 35 3.65 -0.68 4.18
C SER A 35 3.02 -0.41 5.54
N LEU A 36 3.32 0.73 6.17
CA LEU A 36 2.74 1.16 7.44
C LEU A 36 1.23 1.43 7.30
N GLN A 37 0.82 2.07 6.21
CA GLN A 37 -0.59 2.35 5.93
C GLN A 37 -1.38 1.06 5.69
N GLU A 38 -0.83 0.12 4.92
CA GLU A 38 -1.44 -1.20 4.67
C GLU A 38 -1.54 -2.02 5.96
N ALA A 39 -0.50 -2.04 6.80
CA ALA A 39 -0.52 -2.73 8.09
C ALA A 39 -1.60 -2.17 9.03
N LYS A 40 -1.76 -0.84 9.06
CA LYS A 40 -2.84 -0.18 9.83
C LYS A 40 -4.22 -0.54 9.28
N ASP A 41 -4.41 -0.41 7.97
CA ASP A 41 -5.71 -0.64 7.33
C ASP A 41 -6.12 -2.10 7.45
N SER A 42 -5.17 -3.04 7.35
CA SER A 42 -5.39 -4.46 7.65
C SER A 42 -5.80 -4.67 9.11
N SER A 43 -5.09 -4.06 10.06
CA SER A 43 -5.39 -4.16 11.50
C SER A 43 -6.78 -3.60 11.84
N ALA A 44 -7.20 -2.52 11.19
CA ALA A 44 -8.52 -1.92 11.37
C ALA A 44 -9.66 -2.82 10.88
N VAL A 45 -9.44 -3.55 9.77
CA VAL A 45 -10.40 -4.56 9.25
C VAL A 45 -10.48 -5.77 10.19
N GLU A 46 -9.36 -6.14 10.82
CA GLU A 46 -9.27 -7.29 11.73
C GLU A 46 -9.65 -6.96 13.20
N ASN A 47 -10.16 -5.75 13.47
CA ASN A 47 -10.58 -5.29 14.80
C ASN A 47 -9.41 -5.23 15.82
N ILE A 48 -8.18 -5.05 15.33
CA ILE A 48 -6.96 -4.79 16.11
C ILE A 48 -6.77 -3.27 16.19
N THR A 49 -6.91 -2.70 17.39
CA THR A 49 -6.68 -1.25 17.57
C THR A 49 -5.18 -0.97 17.56
N THR A 50 -4.70 -0.25 16.55
CA THR A 50 -3.30 0.21 16.44
C THR A 50 -3.23 1.64 15.89
N THR A 51 -2.16 2.37 16.22
CA THR A 51 -1.96 3.77 15.83
C THR A 51 -0.69 3.95 14.96
N HIS A 52 -0.62 5.06 14.23
CA HIS A 52 0.53 5.36 13.35
C HIS A 52 1.86 5.39 14.10
N ASP A 53 1.88 5.99 15.29
CA ASP A 53 3.09 6.12 16.10
C ASP A 53 3.61 4.77 16.60
N GLU A 54 2.71 3.83 16.90
CA GLU A 54 3.06 2.47 17.34
C GLU A 54 3.58 1.58 16.20
N LEU A 55 3.13 1.79 14.97
CA LEU A 55 3.64 1.06 13.79
C LEU A 55 5.00 1.63 13.36
N LEU A 56 5.13 2.95 13.32
CA LEU A 56 6.41 3.61 13.02
C LEU A 56 7.50 3.23 14.02
N GLN A 57 7.18 3.15 15.32
CA GLN A 57 8.14 2.67 16.32
C GLN A 57 8.53 1.21 16.07
N ARG A 58 7.59 0.31 15.77
CA ARG A 58 7.89 -1.11 15.52
C ARG A 58 8.87 -1.33 14.36
N GLU A 59 8.68 -0.63 13.24
CA GLU A 59 9.61 -0.69 12.09
C GLU A 59 11.02 -0.21 12.47
N ASN A 60 11.14 0.75 13.38
CA ASN A 60 12.44 1.26 13.84
C ASN A 60 13.12 0.36 14.90
N PHE A 61 12.40 -0.59 15.49
CA PHE A 61 12.92 -1.54 16.50
C PHE A 61 13.16 -2.95 15.93
N SER A 62 12.92 -3.18 14.65
CA SER A 62 13.33 -4.40 13.95
C SER A 62 14.76 -4.28 13.39
N GLU A 63 15.74 -4.16 14.28
CA GLU A 63 17.15 -4.50 14.06
C GLU A 63 17.62 -5.56 15.05
#